data_AF-A0A956HN24-F1
#
_entry.id   AF-A0A956HN24-F1
#
_cell.length_a   1.000
_cell.length_b   1.000
_cell.length_c   1.000
_cell.angle_alpha   90.00
_cell.angle_beta   90.00
_cell.angle_gamma   90.00
#
_symmetry.space_group_name_H-M   'P 1'
#
loop_
_entity.id
_entity.type
_entity.pdbx_description
1 polymer ?
#
loop_
_entity_poly.entity_id
_entity_poly.type
_entity_poly.pdbx_seq_one_letter_code
_entity_poly.pdbx_strand_id
1 'polypeptide(L)'
;MPAALESNLLRGHQDLDAILNGDPALARGARGEAVRAVQRGLLALGYGFRGGADGAFGSATASALVEFRALHERVGAGLIDGPTLAALDRSLLRLQAVADYRLRSPRFTGSAALERVLAGRSPLPRRGDAVRSVQQALSDLQFSLPRFGADGSLGGETSTALRGFQRWQKIRPGGELSPLTMMALDQEATAPGERALRYPAYDRLIEDGWLTVTIGVGFDENDADLRERKKLEAALRAEQFAAETSSAGAPAVFTRALIGRAGRMRVRLVHRDTTRPEESFAEGLVRDAVTIYAGHARYGTGPDFDAKESAAENFVIGVGAPQHVTGALERGYDRHMNAILAGQPNDLLVRRFDPERYQLWAFFGCTTRNYLDELRALVDGKDAGNLDLLVSTRVIYWSDNAAYVLSLLRALLRGGSVNDVLDELDARARQTEAGRGESHEGPAFVGDGFGDNVAP
;
A
#
# COMPACT_ATOMS: atom_id res chain seq x y z
N MET A 1 -8.62 40.46 4.41
CA MET A 1 -7.94 40.76 3.14
C MET A 1 -8.17 39.59 2.20
N PRO A 2 -8.28 39.81 0.88
CA PRO A 2 -8.35 38.70 -0.08
C PRO A 2 -7.09 37.82 0.05
N ALA A 3 -7.24 36.52 -0.17
CA ALA A 3 -6.10 35.61 -0.25
C ALA A 3 -5.23 35.98 -1.46
N ALA A 4 -3.92 35.83 -1.36
CA ALA A 4 -2.98 36.14 -2.43
C ALA A 4 -2.00 34.98 -2.62
N LEU A 5 -1.61 34.75 -3.87
CA LEU A 5 -0.59 33.75 -4.20
C LEU A 5 0.80 34.29 -3.84
N GLU A 6 1.64 33.46 -3.23
CA GLU A 6 2.92 33.90 -2.66
C GLU A 6 4.13 33.43 -3.47
N SER A 7 4.01 32.32 -4.19
CA SER A 7 5.13 31.75 -4.93
C SER A 7 5.60 32.70 -6.03
N ASN A 8 6.92 32.77 -6.25
CA ASN A 8 7.54 33.65 -7.25
C ASN A 8 6.94 33.56 -8.66
N LEU A 9 6.36 32.42 -9.05
CA LEU A 9 5.76 32.22 -10.37
C LEU A 9 4.30 32.68 -10.47
N LEU A 10 3.56 32.71 -9.36
CA LEU A 10 2.13 33.00 -9.36
C LEU A 10 1.78 34.35 -8.73
N ARG A 11 2.63 34.85 -7.82
CA ARG A 11 2.40 36.13 -7.12
C ARG A 11 2.27 37.30 -8.08
N GLY A 12 1.35 38.21 -7.79
CA GLY A 12 1.15 39.45 -8.56
C GLY A 12 0.33 39.27 -9.85
N HIS A 13 -0.15 38.06 -10.16
CA HIS A 13 -1.10 37.83 -11.24
C HIS A 13 -2.54 38.09 -10.74
N GLN A 14 -3.06 39.28 -11.00
CA GLN A 14 -4.40 39.71 -10.55
C GLN A 14 -5.52 38.73 -10.95
N ASP A 15 -5.48 38.19 -12.17
CA ASP A 15 -6.47 37.21 -12.64
C ASP A 15 -6.45 35.93 -11.79
N LEU A 16 -5.26 35.48 -11.38
CA LEU A 16 -5.11 34.28 -10.55
C LEU A 16 -5.54 34.55 -9.11
N ASP A 17 -5.22 35.72 -8.56
CA ASP A 17 -5.71 36.14 -7.25
C ASP A 17 -7.24 36.24 -7.24
N ALA A 18 -7.86 36.75 -8.30
CA ALA A 18 -9.32 36.80 -8.42
C ALA A 18 -9.95 35.39 -8.39
N ILE A 19 -9.40 34.44 -9.15
CA ILE A 19 -9.86 33.03 -9.17
C ILE A 19 -9.67 32.37 -7.79
N LEU A 20 -8.54 32.63 -7.13
CA LEU A 20 -8.30 32.16 -5.76
C LEU A 20 -9.39 32.66 -4.79
N ASN A 21 -9.94 33.85 -5.02
CA ASN A 21 -10.96 34.48 -4.19
C ASN A 21 -12.41 34.28 -4.69
N GLY A 22 -12.64 33.37 -5.65
CA GLY A 22 -13.98 32.93 -6.04
C GLY A 22 -14.43 33.33 -7.44
N ASP A 23 -13.57 33.95 -8.26
CA ASP A 23 -13.89 34.16 -9.67
C ASP A 23 -13.95 32.82 -10.44
N PRO A 24 -14.66 32.78 -11.59
CA PRO A 24 -14.79 31.58 -12.39
C PRO A 24 -13.44 30.98 -12.81
N ALA A 25 -13.33 29.65 -12.67
CA ALA A 25 -12.13 28.91 -13.04
C ALA A 25 -11.75 29.08 -14.52
N LEU A 26 -10.45 29.06 -14.83
CA LEU A 26 -10.01 28.94 -16.22
C LEU A 26 -10.13 27.50 -16.69
N ALA A 27 -10.61 27.35 -17.92
CA ALA A 27 -10.79 26.06 -18.57
C ALA A 27 -10.11 26.04 -19.95
N ARG A 28 -10.16 24.88 -20.61
CA ARG A 28 -9.64 24.69 -21.96
C ARG A 28 -10.19 25.76 -22.92
N GLY A 29 -9.29 26.39 -23.68
CA GLY A 29 -9.59 27.53 -24.54
C GLY A 29 -9.14 28.87 -23.97
N ALA A 30 -8.94 28.97 -22.65
CA ALA A 30 -8.37 30.16 -22.01
C ALA A 30 -6.95 30.45 -22.53
N ARG A 31 -6.57 31.73 -22.58
CA ARG A 31 -5.26 32.19 -23.03
C ARG A 31 -4.79 33.38 -22.20
N GLY A 32 -3.48 33.55 -22.06
CA GLY A 32 -2.87 34.74 -21.44
C GLY A 32 -1.71 34.42 -20.50
N GLU A 33 -1.18 35.45 -19.86
CA GLU A 33 -0.04 35.31 -18.93
C GLU A 33 -0.41 34.50 -17.69
N ALA A 34 -1.66 34.58 -17.19
CA ALA A 34 -2.13 33.75 -16.09
C ALA A 34 -2.02 32.24 -16.40
N VAL A 35 -2.45 31.84 -17.60
CA VAL A 35 -2.30 30.45 -18.08
C VAL A 35 -0.83 30.08 -18.20
N ARG A 36 0.00 30.98 -18.75
CA ARG A 36 1.45 30.76 -18.90
C ARG A 36 2.13 30.56 -17.53
N ALA A 37 1.75 31.34 -16.53
CA ALA A 37 2.27 31.24 -15.17
C ALA A 37 1.96 29.87 -14.55
N VAL A 38 0.71 29.41 -14.65
CA VAL A 38 0.29 28.07 -14.20
C VAL A 38 1.05 26.97 -14.93
N GLN A 39 1.18 27.07 -16.26
CA GLN A 39 1.95 26.12 -17.06
C GLN A 39 3.43 26.05 -16.62
N ARG A 40 4.08 27.19 -16.36
CA ARG A 40 5.45 27.23 -15.82
C ARG A 40 5.54 26.57 -14.45
N GLY A 41 4.53 26.78 -13.59
CA GLY A 41 4.44 26.14 -12.28
C GLY A 41 4.39 24.62 -12.39
N LEU A 42 3.49 24.09 -13.22
CA LEU A 42 3.37 22.66 -13.47
C LEU A 42 4.67 22.05 -14.02
N LEU A 43 5.29 22.71 -15.00
CA LEU A 43 6.57 22.27 -15.55
C LEU A 43 7.69 22.26 -14.50
N ALA A 44 7.75 23.27 -13.63
CA ALA A 44 8.73 23.34 -12.54
C ALA A 44 8.56 22.20 -11.51
N LEU A 45 7.32 21.73 -11.31
CA LEU A 45 7.00 20.57 -10.47
C LEU A 45 7.17 19.22 -11.19
N GLY A 46 7.63 19.23 -12.44
CA GLY A 46 7.91 18.03 -13.24
C GLY A 46 6.72 17.47 -14.02
N TYR A 47 5.58 18.18 -14.07
CA TYR A 47 4.45 17.83 -14.92
C TYR A 47 4.72 18.31 -16.35
N GLY A 48 5.44 17.48 -17.11
CA GLY A 48 5.85 17.78 -18.48
C GLY A 48 4.72 17.65 -19.51
N PHE A 49 4.64 18.59 -20.44
CA PHE A 49 3.71 18.51 -21.57
C PHE A 49 4.24 19.19 -22.83
N ARG A 50 3.79 18.73 -24.00
CA ARG A 50 4.24 19.23 -25.31
C ARG A 50 3.78 20.68 -25.51
N GLY A 51 4.66 21.51 -26.08
CA GLY A 51 4.41 22.94 -26.31
C GLY A 51 4.96 23.86 -25.21
N GLY A 52 5.26 23.33 -24.03
CA GLY A 52 5.77 24.12 -22.91
C GLY A 52 4.77 25.18 -22.43
N ALA A 53 5.24 26.22 -21.74
CA ALA A 53 4.39 27.29 -21.24
C ALA A 53 4.13 28.36 -22.32
N ASP A 54 3.23 28.05 -23.26
CA ASP A 54 2.86 28.93 -24.38
C ASP A 54 1.80 30.00 -24.01
N GLY A 55 1.11 29.83 -22.89
CA GLY A 55 0.00 30.66 -22.45
C GLY A 55 -1.36 30.29 -23.07
N ALA A 56 -1.48 29.12 -23.70
CA ALA A 56 -2.72 28.60 -24.24
C ALA A 56 -3.18 27.33 -23.51
N PHE A 57 -4.38 27.36 -22.94
CA PHE A 57 -4.93 26.22 -22.22
C PHE A 57 -5.48 25.18 -23.21
N GLY A 58 -4.61 24.29 -23.66
CA GLY A 58 -4.92 23.14 -24.53
C GLY A 58 -5.13 21.82 -23.79
N SER A 59 -5.22 20.71 -24.55
CA SER A 59 -5.33 19.35 -23.99
C SER A 59 -4.12 18.97 -23.14
N ALA A 60 -2.93 19.35 -23.58
CA ALA A 60 -1.67 19.13 -22.89
C ALA A 60 -1.67 19.69 -21.45
N THR A 61 -2.09 20.96 -21.28
CA THR A 61 -2.24 21.59 -19.97
C THR A 61 -3.36 20.96 -19.15
N ALA A 62 -4.47 20.59 -19.78
CA ALA A 62 -5.57 19.91 -19.09
C ALA A 62 -5.12 18.56 -18.51
N SER A 63 -4.40 17.73 -19.27
CA SER A 63 -3.87 16.46 -18.79
C SER A 63 -2.91 16.63 -17.61
N ALA A 64 -1.99 17.59 -17.70
CA ALA A 64 -1.06 17.89 -16.60
C ALA A 64 -1.78 18.35 -15.32
N LEU A 65 -2.85 19.15 -15.46
CA LEU A 65 -3.68 19.56 -14.33
C LEU A 65 -4.46 18.40 -13.73
N VAL A 66 -4.99 17.48 -14.54
CA VAL A 66 -5.66 16.28 -14.04
C VAL A 66 -4.69 15.44 -13.20
N GLU A 67 -3.47 15.21 -13.70
CA GLU A 67 -2.43 14.49 -12.93
C GLU A 67 -2.07 15.20 -11.62
N PHE A 68 -1.87 16.52 -11.67
CA PHE A 68 -1.57 17.32 -10.49
C PHE A 68 -2.71 17.25 -9.47
N ARG A 69 -3.96 17.44 -9.89
CA ARG A 69 -5.12 17.44 -9.00
C ARG A 69 -5.46 16.07 -8.45
N ALA A 70 -5.23 15.00 -9.20
CA ALA A 70 -5.39 13.64 -8.71
C ALA A 70 -4.55 13.38 -7.44
N LEU A 71 -3.38 14.01 -7.34
CA LEU A 71 -2.52 13.93 -6.16
C LEU A 71 -3.04 14.73 -4.96
N HIS A 72 -3.61 15.92 -5.20
CA HIS A 72 -3.92 16.91 -4.17
C HIS A 72 -5.39 16.97 -3.73
N GLU A 73 -6.35 16.69 -4.62
CA GLU A 73 -7.77 17.05 -4.41
C GLU A 73 -8.76 15.90 -4.66
N ARG A 74 -8.32 14.76 -5.21
CA ARG A 74 -9.21 13.67 -5.67
C ARG A 74 -10.32 14.16 -6.63
N VAL A 75 -10.06 15.21 -7.41
CA VAL A 75 -10.99 15.75 -8.42
C VAL A 75 -10.41 15.54 -9.82
N GLY A 76 -11.21 15.04 -10.75
CA GLY A 76 -10.78 14.69 -12.12
C GLY A 76 -10.95 15.81 -13.17
N ALA A 77 -11.49 16.97 -12.81
CA ALA A 77 -11.69 18.06 -13.76
C ALA A 77 -10.38 18.86 -13.96
N GLY A 78 -9.92 19.00 -15.21
CA GLY A 78 -8.76 19.82 -15.56
C GLY A 78 -9.10 21.31 -15.60
N LEU A 79 -9.40 21.92 -14.44
CA LEU A 79 -9.71 23.35 -14.29
C LEU A 79 -8.67 24.03 -13.41
N ILE A 80 -8.44 25.33 -13.66
CA ILE A 80 -7.67 26.23 -12.79
C ILE A 80 -8.68 26.97 -11.91
N ASP A 81 -9.03 26.37 -10.78
CA ASP A 81 -9.91 26.94 -9.75
C ASP A 81 -9.11 27.37 -8.51
N GLY A 82 -9.78 28.02 -7.54
CA GLY A 82 -9.13 28.48 -6.31
C GLY A 82 -8.40 27.39 -5.53
N PRO A 83 -9.01 26.21 -5.26
CA PRO A 83 -8.31 25.07 -4.65
C PRO A 83 -7.06 24.65 -5.43
N THR A 84 -7.17 24.52 -6.76
CA THR A 84 -6.05 24.13 -7.62
C THR A 84 -4.90 25.13 -7.52
N LEU A 85 -5.21 26.43 -7.53
CA LEU A 85 -4.21 27.50 -7.38
C LEU A 85 -3.56 27.46 -6.01
N ALA A 86 -4.34 27.29 -4.93
CA ALA A 86 -3.81 27.16 -3.59
C ALA A 86 -2.88 25.94 -3.44
N ALA A 87 -3.25 24.80 -4.04
CA ALA A 87 -2.40 23.61 -4.05
C ALA A 87 -1.11 23.83 -4.87
N LEU A 88 -1.21 24.43 -6.05
CA LEU A 88 -0.07 24.73 -6.90
C LEU A 88 0.90 25.69 -6.22
N ASP A 89 0.39 26.75 -5.60
CA ASP A 89 1.19 27.75 -4.89
C ASP A 89 1.97 27.13 -3.73
N ARG A 90 1.31 26.33 -2.87
CA ARG A 90 1.97 25.60 -1.78
C ARG A 90 3.08 24.66 -2.29
N SER A 91 2.83 23.95 -3.38
CA SER A 91 3.82 23.06 -4.00
C SER A 91 5.02 23.84 -4.54
N LEU A 92 4.79 25.01 -5.15
CA LEU A 92 5.86 25.87 -5.65
C LEU A 92 6.66 26.55 -4.53
N LEU A 93 6.03 26.92 -3.42
CA LEU A 93 6.72 27.41 -2.24
C LEU A 93 7.66 26.34 -1.66
N ARG A 94 7.20 25.08 -1.57
CA ARG A 94 8.06 23.96 -1.17
C ARG A 94 9.24 23.78 -2.13
N LEU A 95 9.00 23.86 -3.45
CA LEU A 95 10.08 23.77 -4.43
C LEU A 95 11.09 24.92 -4.30
N GLN A 96 10.63 26.13 -4.03
CA GLN A 96 11.50 27.31 -3.81
C GLN A 96 12.37 27.15 -2.56
N ALA A 97 11.82 26.59 -1.48
CA ALA A 97 12.54 26.35 -0.23
C ALA A 97 13.74 25.38 -0.39
N VAL A 98 13.77 24.56 -1.44
CA VAL A 98 14.88 23.63 -1.71
C VAL A 98 16.22 24.37 -1.89
N ALA A 99 16.21 25.57 -2.48
CA ALA A 99 17.44 26.32 -2.77
C ALA A 99 18.27 26.62 -1.50
N ASP A 100 17.58 26.93 -0.40
CA ASP A 100 18.19 27.27 0.88
C ASP A 100 18.28 26.07 1.82
N TYR A 101 17.71 24.92 1.44
CA TYR A 101 17.70 23.72 2.25
C TYR A 101 19.10 23.10 2.37
N ARG A 102 19.40 22.58 3.56
CA ARG A 102 20.60 21.76 3.82
C ARG A 102 20.14 20.49 4.52
N LEU A 103 20.78 19.37 4.19
CA LEU A 103 20.49 18.08 4.83
C LEU A 103 20.74 18.19 6.33
N ARG A 104 19.81 17.66 7.13
CA ARG A 104 19.83 17.73 8.60
C ARG A 104 19.73 16.35 9.24
N SER A 105 19.19 15.36 8.53
CA SER A 105 19.09 14.00 9.06
C SER A 105 20.49 13.38 9.15
N PRO A 106 20.87 12.78 10.29
CA PRO A 106 22.13 12.04 10.43
C PRO A 106 22.32 10.93 9.40
N ARG A 107 21.22 10.45 8.78
CA ARG A 107 21.26 9.46 7.69
C ARG A 107 21.89 9.98 6.41
N PHE A 108 21.79 11.29 6.17
CA PHE A 108 22.08 11.90 4.87
C PHE A 108 23.18 12.96 4.94
N THR A 109 23.38 13.61 6.09
CA THR A 109 24.48 14.56 6.30
C THR A 109 25.83 13.92 6.02
N GLY A 110 26.71 14.63 5.28
CA GLY A 110 28.03 14.15 4.90
C GLY A 110 28.07 13.28 3.65
N SER A 111 26.91 12.93 3.07
CA SER A 111 26.86 12.23 1.79
C SER A 111 26.96 13.21 0.62
N ALA A 112 28.16 13.32 0.04
CA ALA A 112 28.40 14.17 -1.14
C ALA A 112 27.50 13.82 -2.34
N ALA A 113 27.04 12.58 -2.45
CA ALA A 113 26.11 12.16 -3.50
C ALA A 113 24.70 12.74 -3.25
N LEU A 114 24.18 12.66 -2.01
CA LEU A 114 22.86 13.18 -1.67
C LEU A 114 22.83 14.72 -1.67
N GLU A 115 23.93 15.37 -1.29
CA GLU A 115 24.08 16.82 -1.42
C GLU A 115 24.02 17.28 -2.89
N ARG A 116 24.63 16.53 -3.80
CA ARG A 116 24.53 16.79 -5.25
C ARG A 116 23.12 16.58 -5.79
N VAL A 117 22.38 15.59 -5.25
CA VAL A 117 20.97 15.37 -5.58
C VAL A 117 20.12 16.55 -5.10
N LEU A 118 20.26 16.95 -3.83
CA LEU A 118 19.54 18.09 -3.26
C LEU A 118 19.83 19.39 -4.04
N ALA A 119 21.08 19.59 -4.46
CA ALA A 119 21.47 20.76 -5.27
C ALA A 119 21.03 20.66 -6.74
N GLY A 120 20.34 19.59 -7.17
CA GLY A 120 19.92 19.39 -8.56
C GLY A 120 21.08 19.20 -9.54
N ARG A 121 22.28 18.87 -9.06
CA ARG A 121 23.50 18.76 -9.89
C ARG A 121 23.68 17.38 -10.49
N SER A 122 23.14 16.35 -9.88
CA SER A 122 23.22 14.96 -10.37
C SER A 122 22.08 14.12 -9.83
N PRO A 123 21.59 13.12 -10.58
CA PRO A 123 20.66 12.14 -10.03
C PRO A 123 21.36 11.25 -8.99
N LEU A 124 20.56 10.52 -8.20
CA LEU A 124 21.07 9.49 -7.29
C LEU A 124 21.89 8.44 -8.10
N PRO A 125 23.09 8.05 -7.65
CA PRO A 125 23.89 7.04 -8.34
C PRO A 125 23.15 5.70 -8.41
N ARG A 126 23.49 4.86 -9.40
CA ARG A 126 22.85 3.54 -9.56
C ARG A 126 23.21 2.54 -8.46
N ARG A 127 24.33 2.75 -7.77
CA ARG A 127 24.81 1.87 -6.69
C ARG A 127 25.54 2.68 -5.62
N GLY A 128 25.65 2.12 -4.43
CA GLY A 128 26.50 2.60 -3.34
C GLY A 128 25.72 3.05 -2.10
N ASP A 129 26.46 3.57 -1.11
CA ASP A 129 25.92 3.83 0.23
C ASP A 129 24.81 4.87 0.24
N ALA A 130 24.86 5.87 -0.65
CA ALA A 130 23.78 6.86 -0.80
C ALA A 130 22.44 6.20 -1.18
N VAL A 131 22.46 5.17 -2.01
CA VAL A 131 21.25 4.40 -2.37
C VAL A 131 20.77 3.61 -1.17
N ARG A 132 21.70 2.93 -0.47
CA ARG A 132 21.39 2.15 0.74
C ARG A 132 20.73 3.02 1.81
N SER A 133 21.26 4.21 2.08
CA SER A 133 20.68 5.15 3.05
C SER A 133 19.26 5.57 2.69
N VAL A 134 18.99 5.82 1.40
CA VAL A 134 17.64 6.17 0.92
C VAL A 134 16.68 4.99 1.08
N GLN A 135 17.09 3.77 0.68
CA GLN A 135 16.29 2.56 0.86
C GLN A 135 16.00 2.29 2.34
N GLN A 136 17.00 2.45 3.22
CA GLN A 136 16.82 2.26 4.66
C GLN A 136 15.80 3.26 5.21
N ALA A 137 15.90 4.54 4.84
CA ALA A 137 14.95 5.56 5.28
C ALA A 137 13.52 5.28 4.79
N LEU A 138 13.35 4.84 3.53
CA LEU A 138 12.05 4.43 3.00
C LEU A 138 11.47 3.23 3.75
N SER A 139 12.29 2.20 4.00
CA SER A 139 11.89 1.02 4.76
C SER A 139 11.51 1.37 6.21
N ASP A 140 12.27 2.26 6.85
CA ASP A 140 12.01 2.69 8.22
C ASP A 140 10.74 3.55 8.33
N LEU A 141 10.32 4.17 7.22
CA LEU A 141 9.02 4.84 7.07
C LEU A 141 7.88 3.88 6.63
N GLN A 142 8.15 2.58 6.53
CA GLN A 142 7.27 1.51 6.03
C GLN A 142 6.84 1.62 4.56
N PHE A 143 7.63 2.30 3.72
CA PHE A 143 7.52 2.10 2.27
C PHE A 143 8.25 0.80 1.92
N SER A 144 7.49 -0.19 1.44
CA SER A 144 7.97 -1.56 1.31
C SER A 144 9.12 -1.68 0.30
N LEU A 145 10.20 -2.34 0.72
CA LEU A 145 11.26 -2.86 -0.15
C LEU A 145 11.37 -4.37 0.08
N PRO A 146 10.34 -5.14 -0.29
CA PRO A 146 10.22 -6.51 0.15
C PRO A 146 11.38 -7.42 -0.34
N ARG A 147 11.91 -7.28 -1.56
CA ARG A 147 12.75 -8.28 -2.27
C ARG A 147 14.21 -8.18 -1.90
N PHE A 148 14.78 -7.00 -2.11
CA PHE A 148 16.21 -6.77 -1.92
C PHE A 148 16.47 -5.90 -0.69
N GLY A 149 15.44 -5.23 -0.18
CA GLY A 149 15.58 -4.31 0.94
C GLY A 149 16.54 -3.17 0.61
N ALA A 150 17.31 -2.74 1.60
CA ALA A 150 18.37 -1.76 1.41
C ALA A 150 19.66 -2.42 0.91
N ASP A 151 19.68 -2.85 -0.36
CA ASP A 151 20.81 -3.54 -0.99
C ASP A 151 21.89 -2.59 -1.55
N GLY A 152 21.61 -1.29 -1.61
CA GLY A 152 22.48 -0.28 -2.19
C GLY A 152 22.47 -0.25 -3.73
N SER A 153 21.47 -0.86 -4.38
CA SER A 153 21.28 -0.83 -5.83
C SER A 153 19.97 -0.15 -6.20
N LEU A 154 20.02 0.82 -7.12
CA LEU A 154 18.84 1.56 -7.54
C LEU A 154 18.06 0.72 -8.57
N GLY A 155 17.05 0.00 -8.08
CA GLY A 155 16.16 -0.86 -8.86
C GLY A 155 14.69 -0.42 -8.86
N GLY A 156 13.85 -1.23 -9.53
CA GLY A 156 12.41 -0.96 -9.65
C GLY A 156 11.68 -0.90 -8.30
N GLU A 157 12.11 -1.71 -7.33
CA GLU A 157 11.62 -1.70 -5.96
C GLU A 157 11.82 -0.35 -5.27
N THR A 158 13.04 0.19 -5.30
CA THR A 158 13.35 1.52 -4.77
C THR A 158 12.53 2.60 -5.46
N SER A 159 12.35 2.52 -6.78
CA SER A 159 11.50 3.46 -7.52
C SER A 159 10.02 3.34 -7.14
N THR A 160 9.51 2.15 -6.84
CA THR A 160 8.13 1.96 -6.35
C THR A 160 7.97 2.53 -4.95
N ALA A 161 8.91 2.27 -4.04
CA ALA A 161 8.93 2.87 -2.70
C ALA A 161 8.99 4.41 -2.76
N LEU A 162 9.83 4.98 -3.64
CA LEU A 162 9.89 6.41 -3.88
C LEU A 162 8.57 6.98 -4.42
N ARG A 163 7.87 6.28 -5.32
CA ARG A 163 6.53 6.70 -5.78
C ARG A 163 5.54 6.73 -4.62
N GLY A 164 5.53 5.71 -3.76
CA GLY A 164 4.70 5.69 -2.55
C GLY A 164 4.99 6.89 -1.66
N PHE A 165 6.27 7.12 -1.35
CA PHE A 165 6.71 8.25 -0.54
C PHE A 165 6.35 9.61 -1.16
N GLN A 166 6.50 9.75 -2.47
CA GLN A 166 6.12 10.95 -3.20
C GLN A 166 4.61 11.21 -3.15
N ARG A 167 3.77 10.16 -3.30
CA ARG A 167 2.31 10.29 -3.13
C ARG A 167 1.95 10.79 -1.74
N TRP A 168 2.56 10.20 -0.72
CA TRP A 168 2.37 10.61 0.68
C TRP A 168 2.75 12.09 0.88
N GLN A 169 3.91 12.48 0.38
CA GLN A 169 4.44 13.85 0.48
C GLN A 169 3.81 14.85 -0.50
N LYS A 170 2.81 14.42 -1.29
CA LYS A 170 2.15 15.25 -2.31
C LYS A 170 3.15 15.86 -3.31
N ILE A 171 4.13 15.06 -3.71
CA ILE A 171 5.10 15.33 -4.76
C ILE A 171 4.74 14.45 -5.97
N ARG A 172 4.99 14.94 -7.20
CA ARG A 172 4.78 14.16 -8.43
C ARG A 172 5.44 12.77 -8.29
N PRO A 173 4.67 11.66 -8.40
CA PRO A 173 5.17 10.32 -8.09
C PRO A 173 5.91 9.71 -9.29
N GLY A 174 7.08 10.24 -9.62
CA GLY A 174 7.93 9.75 -10.73
C GLY A 174 8.79 8.53 -10.38
N GLY A 175 9.10 8.32 -9.09
CA GLY A 175 9.97 7.22 -8.63
C GLY A 175 11.47 7.53 -8.70
N GLU A 176 11.85 8.76 -9.05
CA GLU A 176 13.19 9.31 -8.91
C GLU A 176 13.36 10.12 -7.62
N LEU A 177 14.58 10.16 -7.08
CA LEU A 177 14.92 11.04 -5.97
C LEU A 177 15.24 12.45 -6.49
N SER A 178 14.21 13.26 -6.71
CA SER A 178 14.35 14.68 -7.09
C SER A 178 14.88 15.53 -5.91
N PRO A 179 15.35 16.78 -6.13
CA PRO A 179 15.70 17.71 -5.05
C PRO A 179 14.60 17.89 -4.00
N LEU A 180 13.35 18.07 -4.45
CA LEU A 180 12.18 18.21 -3.58
C LEU A 180 11.88 16.90 -2.82
N THR A 181 12.04 15.75 -3.47
CA THR A 181 11.90 14.44 -2.82
C THR A 181 13.00 14.22 -1.78
N MET A 182 14.25 14.60 -2.06
CA MET A 182 15.36 14.52 -1.11
C MET A 182 15.14 15.42 0.10
N MET A 183 14.70 16.66 -0.10
CA MET A 183 14.35 17.57 1.00
C MET A 183 13.24 16.95 1.88
N ALA A 184 12.17 16.45 1.27
CA ALA A 184 11.09 15.82 2.02
C ALA A 184 11.54 14.56 2.75
N LEU A 185 12.36 13.70 2.11
CA LEU A 185 12.88 12.50 2.75
C LEU A 185 13.80 12.84 3.92
N ASP A 186 14.63 13.88 3.82
CA ASP A 186 15.46 14.36 4.93
C ASP A 186 14.64 14.93 6.10
N GLN A 187 13.47 15.51 5.84
CA GLN A 187 12.56 16.02 6.86
C GLN A 187 11.84 14.90 7.62
N GLU A 188 11.49 13.81 6.94
CA GLU A 188 10.68 12.72 7.50
C GLU A 188 11.51 11.55 8.02
N ALA A 189 12.74 11.36 7.50
CA ALA A 189 13.56 10.22 7.86
C ALA A 189 13.85 10.20 9.36
N THR A 190 13.54 9.05 9.98
CA THR A 190 13.86 8.75 11.38
C THR A 190 15.37 8.76 11.63
N ALA A 191 15.82 8.76 12.89
CA ALA A 191 17.24 8.58 13.17
C ALA A 191 17.72 7.17 12.76
N PRO A 192 19.01 6.95 12.43
CA PRO A 192 19.55 5.62 12.14
C PRO A 192 19.19 4.61 13.24
N GLY A 193 18.59 3.47 12.86
CA GLY A 193 18.16 2.42 13.79
C GLY A 193 16.76 2.61 14.37
N GLU A 194 16.09 3.73 14.10
CA GLU A 194 14.70 3.97 14.48
C GLU A 194 13.74 3.73 13.31
N ARG A 195 12.53 3.25 13.61
CA ARG A 195 11.43 3.04 12.65
C ARG A 195 10.27 3.97 12.99
N ALA A 196 9.62 4.53 11.97
CA ALA A 196 8.40 5.28 12.17
C ALA A 196 7.26 4.30 12.47
N LEU A 197 6.45 4.64 13.48
CA LEU A 197 5.23 3.89 13.75
C LEU A 197 4.18 4.18 12.67
N ARG A 198 3.60 3.10 12.15
CA ARG A 198 2.56 3.12 11.11
C ARG A 198 1.42 2.20 11.52
N TYR A 199 0.23 2.49 11.02
CA TYR A 199 -0.99 1.86 11.48
C TYR A 199 -1.87 1.49 10.28
N PRO A 200 -2.75 0.49 10.39
CA PRO A 200 -3.91 0.44 9.50
C PRO A 200 -4.70 1.76 9.59
N ALA A 201 -5.31 2.20 8.49
CA ALA A 201 -6.18 3.38 8.46
C ALA A 201 -7.51 3.10 9.19
N TYR A 202 -7.47 3.00 10.52
CA TYR A 202 -8.58 2.53 11.35
C TYR A 202 -9.87 3.33 11.17
N ASP A 203 -9.78 4.65 10.99
CA ASP A 203 -10.96 5.51 10.79
C ASP A 203 -11.72 5.13 9.52
N ARG A 204 -11.01 4.63 8.50
CA ARG A 204 -11.60 4.14 7.25
C ARG A 204 -12.06 2.68 7.38
N LEU A 205 -11.35 1.85 8.14
CA LEU A 205 -11.76 0.46 8.37
C LEU A 205 -13.06 0.33 9.18
N ILE A 206 -13.41 1.33 9.97
CA ILE A 206 -14.52 1.31 10.92
C ILE A 206 -15.49 2.47 10.62
N GLU A 207 -15.46 3.01 9.40
CA GLU A 207 -16.24 4.19 9.01
C GLU A 207 -17.75 4.02 9.22
N ASP A 208 -18.25 2.77 9.10
CA ASP A 208 -19.64 2.37 9.30
C ASP A 208 -19.93 1.84 10.72
N GLY A 209 -18.97 1.97 11.64
CA GLY A 209 -19.04 1.43 13.00
C GLY A 209 -18.72 -0.07 13.12
N TRP A 210 -18.39 -0.74 12.02
CA TRP A 210 -18.08 -2.17 11.99
C TRP A 210 -16.70 -2.47 11.39
N LEU A 211 -15.84 -3.09 12.19
CA LEU A 211 -14.65 -3.76 11.68
C LEU A 211 -15.02 -5.18 11.23
N THR A 212 -15.40 -5.32 9.96
CA THR A 212 -15.72 -6.63 9.38
C THR A 212 -14.46 -7.37 8.97
N VAL A 213 -14.30 -8.60 9.44
CA VAL A 213 -13.14 -9.45 9.19
C VAL A 213 -13.59 -10.81 8.64
N THR A 214 -13.13 -11.18 7.46
CA THR A 214 -13.22 -12.56 6.97
C THR A 214 -11.89 -13.28 7.18
N ILE A 215 -11.94 -14.50 7.71
CA ILE A 215 -10.76 -15.34 7.93
C ILE A 215 -10.96 -16.67 7.20
N GLY A 216 -10.20 -16.89 6.13
CA GLY A 216 -10.08 -18.18 5.45
C GLY A 216 -9.04 -19.05 6.16
N VAL A 217 -9.47 -20.21 6.64
CA VAL A 217 -8.57 -21.26 7.15
C VAL A 217 -8.37 -22.26 6.02
N GLY A 218 -7.12 -22.36 5.54
CA GLY A 218 -6.78 -23.16 4.38
C GLY A 218 -6.91 -24.66 4.65
N PHE A 219 -7.10 -25.44 3.60
CA PHE A 219 -7.21 -26.90 3.69
C PHE A 219 -5.85 -27.56 4.04
N ASP A 220 -5.88 -28.69 4.73
CA ASP A 220 -4.72 -29.57 4.93
C ASP A 220 -5.09 -31.05 4.78
N GLU A 221 -4.24 -31.83 4.10
CA GLU A 221 -4.49 -33.24 3.81
C GLU A 221 -4.48 -34.15 5.06
N ASN A 222 -3.96 -33.68 6.19
CA ASN A 222 -3.90 -34.42 7.46
C ASN A 222 -4.81 -33.82 8.54
N ASP A 223 -5.84 -33.09 8.10
CA ASP A 223 -6.84 -32.45 8.93
C ASP A 223 -6.24 -31.48 9.98
N ALA A 224 -5.09 -30.87 9.67
CA ALA A 224 -4.50 -29.85 10.54
C ALA A 224 -5.37 -28.60 10.64
N ASP A 225 -6.04 -28.22 9.57
CA ASP A 225 -7.03 -27.16 9.48
C ASP A 225 -8.20 -27.32 10.44
N LEU A 226 -8.72 -28.54 10.62
CA LEU A 226 -9.77 -28.80 11.60
C LEU A 226 -9.28 -28.56 13.04
N ARG A 227 -8.00 -28.85 13.32
CA ARG A 227 -7.39 -28.59 14.64
C ARG A 227 -7.12 -27.10 14.83
N GLU A 228 -6.58 -26.41 13.84
CA GLU A 228 -6.32 -24.97 13.91
C GLU A 228 -7.61 -24.16 13.97
N ARG A 229 -8.66 -24.54 13.23
CA ARG A 229 -9.98 -23.91 13.35
C ARG A 229 -10.48 -23.95 14.80
N LYS A 230 -10.42 -25.13 15.43
CA LYS A 230 -10.81 -25.28 16.85
C LYS A 230 -9.96 -24.42 17.78
N LYS A 231 -8.64 -24.33 17.55
CA LYS A 231 -7.76 -23.45 18.32
C LYS A 231 -8.13 -21.98 18.14
N LEU A 232 -8.41 -21.55 16.91
CA LEU A 232 -8.81 -20.18 16.60
C LEU A 232 -10.16 -19.84 17.25
N GLU A 233 -11.16 -20.71 17.15
CA GLU A 233 -12.45 -20.51 17.82
C GLU A 233 -12.32 -20.42 19.34
N ALA A 234 -11.49 -21.29 19.95
CA ALA A 234 -11.19 -21.22 21.37
C ALA A 234 -10.48 -19.91 21.74
N ALA A 235 -9.52 -19.48 20.93
CA ALA A 235 -8.81 -18.21 21.13
C ALA A 235 -9.74 -16.99 20.99
N LEU A 236 -10.65 -16.98 20.03
CA LEU A 236 -11.67 -15.93 19.89
C LEU A 236 -12.56 -15.85 21.14
N ARG A 237 -13.00 -16.99 21.68
CA ARG A 237 -13.77 -17.01 22.95
C ARG A 237 -12.95 -16.53 24.14
N ALA A 238 -11.67 -16.88 24.21
CA ALA A 238 -10.75 -16.38 25.24
C ALA A 238 -10.55 -14.86 25.12
N GLU A 239 -10.52 -14.34 23.89
CA GLU A 239 -10.62 -12.91 23.57
C GLU A 239 -12.07 -12.40 23.64
N GLN A 240 -12.96 -13.02 24.42
CA GLN A 240 -14.31 -12.51 24.71
C GLN A 240 -15.19 -12.23 23.48
N PHE A 241 -14.93 -12.84 22.32
CA PHE A 241 -15.88 -12.80 21.23
C PHE A 241 -17.10 -13.67 21.54
N ALA A 242 -18.29 -13.12 21.31
CA ALA A 242 -19.54 -13.86 21.37
C ALA A 242 -19.76 -14.57 20.02
N ALA A 243 -20.01 -15.88 20.06
CA ALA A 243 -20.38 -16.64 18.88
C ALA A 243 -21.86 -16.42 18.53
N GLU A 244 -22.16 -16.24 17.24
CA GLU A 244 -23.52 -16.10 16.73
C GLU A 244 -24.05 -17.44 16.22
N THR A 245 -25.36 -17.63 16.32
CA THR A 245 -26.01 -18.80 15.73
C THR A 245 -25.93 -18.73 14.21
N SER A 246 -25.33 -19.75 13.59
CA SER A 246 -25.16 -19.85 12.14
C SER A 246 -25.90 -21.10 11.63
N SER A 247 -26.48 -21.02 10.44
CA SER A 247 -27.09 -22.20 9.79
C SER A 247 -26.03 -23.21 9.39
N ALA A 248 -26.41 -24.48 9.21
CA ALA A 248 -25.51 -25.49 8.70
C ALA A 248 -24.89 -25.04 7.35
N GLY A 249 -23.58 -25.21 7.21
CA GLY A 249 -22.82 -24.79 6.02
C GLY A 249 -22.59 -23.28 5.90
N ALA A 250 -23.14 -22.45 6.80
CA ALA A 250 -22.76 -21.03 6.86
C ALA A 250 -21.44 -20.85 7.62
N PRO A 251 -20.64 -19.83 7.26
CA PRO A 251 -19.45 -19.46 8.01
C PRO A 251 -19.77 -19.19 9.49
N ALA A 252 -18.88 -19.62 10.40
CA ALA A 252 -19.05 -19.32 11.81
C ALA A 252 -18.79 -17.82 12.07
N VAL A 253 -19.68 -17.16 12.80
CA VAL A 253 -19.60 -15.72 13.08
C VAL A 253 -19.36 -15.43 14.56
N PHE A 254 -18.49 -14.47 14.82
CA PHE A 254 -18.07 -14.02 16.14
C PHE A 254 -18.09 -12.50 16.21
N THR A 255 -18.61 -11.91 17.28
CA THR A 255 -18.58 -10.44 17.48
C THR A 255 -18.03 -10.02 18.82
N ARG A 256 -17.37 -8.85 18.85
CA ARG A 256 -16.87 -8.20 20.06
C ARG A 256 -16.90 -6.68 19.88
N ALA A 257 -17.07 -5.93 20.96
CA ALA A 257 -16.80 -4.48 20.93
C ALA A 257 -15.31 -4.21 20.72
N LEU A 258 -14.98 -3.13 20.02
CA LEU A 258 -13.59 -2.66 19.91
C LEU A 258 -13.09 -2.14 21.26
N ILE A 259 -11.77 -2.13 21.45
CA ILE A 259 -11.13 -1.69 22.69
C ILE A 259 -10.56 -0.29 22.48
N GLY A 260 -10.94 0.64 23.35
CA GLY A 260 -10.44 2.02 23.31
C GLY A 260 -11.03 2.90 22.20
N ARG A 261 -12.02 2.41 21.44
CA ARG A 261 -12.76 3.18 20.41
C ARG A 261 -14.18 2.65 20.23
N ALA A 262 -15.06 3.49 19.68
CA ALA A 262 -16.42 3.09 19.32
C ALA A 262 -16.41 2.11 18.14
N GLY A 263 -17.44 1.26 18.09
CA GLY A 263 -17.62 0.26 17.02
C GLY A 263 -17.47 -1.18 17.50
N ARG A 264 -17.70 -2.10 16.58
CA ARG A 264 -17.70 -3.55 16.83
C ARG A 264 -16.88 -4.27 15.78
N MET A 265 -16.17 -5.31 16.18
CA MET A 265 -15.56 -6.25 15.25
C MET A 265 -16.51 -7.42 15.01
N ARG A 266 -16.67 -7.81 13.74
CA ARG A 266 -17.35 -9.04 13.33
C ARG A 266 -16.35 -9.91 12.57
N VAL A 267 -16.05 -11.07 13.12
CA VAL A 267 -15.18 -12.08 12.53
C VAL A 267 -16.03 -13.19 11.94
N ARG A 268 -15.78 -13.53 10.67
CA ARG A 268 -16.40 -14.64 9.96
C ARG A 268 -15.33 -15.66 9.57
N LEU A 269 -15.51 -16.92 9.94
CA LEU A 269 -14.58 -18.01 9.64
C LEU A 269 -15.08 -18.81 8.43
N VAL A 270 -14.28 -18.79 7.36
CA VAL A 270 -14.45 -19.57 6.15
C VAL A 270 -13.49 -20.76 6.20
N HIS A 271 -14.02 -21.95 5.96
CA HIS A 271 -13.32 -23.24 6.12
C HIS A 271 -13.88 -24.24 5.09
N ARG A 272 -13.24 -25.38 4.85
CA ARG A 272 -13.71 -26.41 3.89
C ARG A 272 -15.14 -26.92 4.13
N ASP A 273 -15.68 -26.78 5.34
CA ASP A 273 -17.07 -27.17 5.67
C ASP A 273 -18.09 -26.05 5.38
N THR A 274 -17.62 -24.89 4.95
CA THR A 274 -18.46 -23.77 4.52
C THR A 274 -19.00 -24.08 3.14
N THR A 275 -20.27 -23.81 2.90
CA THR A 275 -20.85 -23.94 1.55
C THR A 275 -20.17 -22.94 0.62
N ARG A 276 -19.52 -23.43 -0.44
CA ARG A 276 -18.76 -22.61 -1.40
C ARG A 276 -17.72 -21.73 -0.69
N PRO A 277 -16.68 -22.32 -0.07
CA PRO A 277 -15.73 -21.61 0.75
C PRO A 277 -14.91 -20.59 -0.05
N GLU A 278 -14.55 -20.93 -1.30
CA GLU A 278 -13.86 -20.03 -2.23
C GLU A 278 -14.66 -18.74 -2.48
N GLU A 279 -15.94 -18.86 -2.85
CA GLU A 279 -16.82 -17.70 -3.07
C GLU A 279 -17.00 -16.90 -1.79
N SER A 280 -17.20 -17.58 -0.65
CA SER A 280 -17.25 -16.93 0.65
C SER A 280 -15.99 -16.11 0.92
N PHE A 281 -14.80 -16.66 0.68
CA PHE A 281 -13.55 -15.94 0.87
C PHE A 281 -13.43 -14.74 -0.10
N ALA A 282 -13.80 -14.92 -1.37
CA ALA A 282 -13.82 -13.87 -2.37
C ALA A 282 -14.75 -12.70 -1.98
N GLU A 283 -15.92 -12.99 -1.40
CA GLU A 283 -16.80 -11.95 -0.86
C GLU A 283 -16.14 -11.14 0.25
N GLY A 284 -15.31 -11.78 1.09
CA GLY A 284 -14.50 -11.09 2.10
C GLY A 284 -13.53 -10.10 1.45
N LEU A 285 -12.77 -10.55 0.45
CA LEU A 285 -11.84 -9.68 -0.29
C LEU A 285 -12.56 -8.48 -0.93
N VAL A 286 -13.78 -8.66 -1.44
CA VAL A 286 -14.53 -7.59 -2.10
C VAL A 286 -15.20 -6.63 -1.10
N ARG A 287 -15.76 -7.16 0.00
CA ARG A 287 -16.69 -6.42 0.84
C ARG A 287 -16.17 -6.10 2.23
N ASP A 288 -15.36 -6.95 2.83
CA ASP A 288 -14.97 -6.77 4.23
C ASP A 288 -13.75 -5.83 4.36
N ALA A 289 -13.76 -5.03 5.42
CA ALA A 289 -12.65 -4.15 5.79
C ALA A 289 -11.32 -4.92 5.93
N VAL A 290 -11.35 -6.14 6.46
CA VAL A 290 -10.17 -7.00 6.61
C VAL A 290 -10.44 -8.39 6.08
N THR A 291 -9.51 -8.94 5.29
CA THR A 291 -9.54 -10.34 4.90
C THR A 291 -8.21 -11.01 5.23
N ILE A 292 -8.27 -12.12 5.95
CA ILE A 292 -7.12 -12.89 6.38
C ILE A 292 -7.22 -14.28 5.76
N TYR A 293 -6.16 -14.77 5.15
CA TYR A 293 -6.03 -16.18 4.82
C TYR A 293 -4.88 -16.77 5.62
N ALA A 294 -5.09 -17.95 6.22
CA ALA A 294 -4.05 -18.69 6.93
C ALA A 294 -4.05 -20.16 6.49
N GLY A 295 -2.97 -20.62 5.85
CA GLY A 295 -2.90 -21.96 5.26
C GLY A 295 -1.65 -22.19 4.41
N HIS A 296 -1.66 -23.20 3.52
CA HIS A 296 -0.49 -23.50 2.66
C HIS A 296 -0.29 -22.48 1.54
N ALA A 297 -1.36 -21.78 1.13
CA ALA A 297 -1.34 -20.82 0.04
C ALA A 297 -0.87 -21.40 -1.31
N ARG A 298 -0.91 -22.74 -1.42
CA ARG A 298 -0.41 -23.53 -2.55
C ARG A 298 0.94 -23.01 -3.06
N TYR A 299 1.87 -22.77 -2.14
CA TYR A 299 3.23 -22.27 -2.43
C TYR A 299 3.24 -20.96 -3.26
N GLY A 300 2.29 -20.07 -2.99
CA GLY A 300 2.17 -18.80 -3.68
C GLY A 300 1.33 -18.86 -4.97
N THR A 301 0.36 -19.78 -5.06
CA THR A 301 -0.65 -19.82 -6.15
C THR A 301 -2.10 -19.63 -5.69
N GLY A 302 -2.26 -19.19 -4.44
CA GLY A 302 -3.50 -18.65 -3.88
C GLY A 302 -4.08 -19.51 -2.76
N PRO A 303 -5.05 -18.97 -1.99
CA PRO A 303 -5.79 -19.70 -0.97
C PRO A 303 -6.40 -21.03 -1.43
N ASP A 304 -6.37 -22.02 -0.57
CA ASP A 304 -6.96 -23.35 -0.80
C ASP A 304 -8.02 -23.69 0.27
N PHE A 305 -9.15 -24.25 -0.17
CA PHE A 305 -10.20 -24.76 0.71
C PHE A 305 -10.56 -26.22 0.40
N ASP A 306 -9.92 -26.80 -0.61
CA ASP A 306 -9.90 -28.22 -0.95
C ASP A 306 -8.44 -28.67 -1.11
N ALA A 307 -8.20 -29.96 -1.37
CA ALA A 307 -6.86 -30.51 -1.59
C ALA A 307 -6.04 -29.62 -2.54
N LYS A 308 -4.75 -29.42 -2.25
CA LYS A 308 -3.89 -28.48 -3.00
C LYS A 308 -3.80 -28.77 -4.50
N GLU A 309 -4.00 -30.04 -4.89
CA GLU A 309 -4.00 -30.50 -6.28
C GLU A 309 -5.39 -30.40 -6.95
N SER A 310 -6.41 -29.97 -6.21
CA SER A 310 -7.76 -29.71 -6.71
C SER A 310 -7.86 -28.31 -7.33
N ALA A 311 -8.70 -28.18 -8.35
CA ALA A 311 -9.05 -26.90 -8.97
C ALA A 311 -10.47 -26.44 -8.61
N ALA A 312 -11.19 -27.15 -7.75
CA ALA A 312 -12.64 -26.99 -7.59
C ALA A 312 -13.07 -25.85 -6.64
N GLU A 313 -12.43 -25.72 -5.48
CA GLU A 313 -12.80 -24.72 -4.45
C GLU A 313 -11.59 -23.92 -3.95
N ASN A 314 -10.65 -23.62 -4.85
CA ASN A 314 -9.41 -22.94 -4.49
C ASN A 314 -9.29 -21.59 -5.22
N PHE A 315 -9.04 -20.53 -4.47
CA PHE A 315 -8.93 -19.17 -5.01
C PHE A 315 -7.57 -18.97 -5.69
N VAL A 316 -7.58 -18.72 -7.00
CA VAL A 316 -6.39 -18.67 -7.85
C VAL A 316 -5.83 -17.25 -7.91
N ILE A 317 -4.59 -17.12 -7.46
CA ILE A 317 -3.70 -15.96 -7.63
C ILE A 317 -2.43 -16.53 -8.30
N GLY A 318 -1.77 -15.85 -9.24
CA GLY A 318 -0.53 -16.41 -9.82
C GLY A 318 -0.62 -16.88 -11.26
N VAL A 319 -1.82 -17.12 -11.77
CA VAL A 319 -2.03 -17.94 -12.96
C VAL A 319 -2.95 -17.23 -13.96
N GLY A 320 -2.62 -17.32 -15.25
CA GLY A 320 -3.47 -16.81 -16.33
C GLY A 320 -3.47 -15.28 -16.51
N ALA A 321 -2.75 -14.51 -15.69
CA ALA A 321 -2.65 -13.08 -15.89
C ALA A 321 -1.87 -12.74 -17.18
N PRO A 322 -2.41 -11.90 -18.09
CA PRO A 322 -1.73 -11.50 -19.31
C PRO A 322 -0.31 -10.95 -19.08
N GLN A 323 -0.08 -10.33 -17.94
CA GLN A 323 1.18 -9.70 -17.55
C GLN A 323 2.29 -10.72 -17.24
N HIS A 324 1.97 -11.98 -16.90
CA HIS A 324 2.97 -13.05 -16.83
C HIS A 324 3.47 -13.48 -18.21
N VAL A 325 2.64 -13.31 -19.25
CA VAL A 325 3.02 -13.61 -20.63
C VAL A 325 4.00 -12.56 -21.15
N THR A 326 3.79 -11.29 -20.77
CA THR A 326 4.69 -10.19 -21.16
C THR A 326 5.94 -10.09 -20.28
N GLY A 327 6.05 -10.90 -19.22
CA GLY A 327 7.14 -10.84 -18.24
C GLY A 327 7.09 -9.59 -17.34
N ALA A 328 5.94 -8.91 -17.30
CA ALA A 328 5.74 -7.71 -16.48
C ALA A 328 5.47 -8.05 -15.01
N LEU A 329 4.96 -9.25 -14.72
CA LEU A 329 4.81 -9.80 -13.36
C LEU A 329 5.57 -11.12 -13.24
N GLU A 330 6.19 -11.33 -12.09
CA GLU A 330 6.83 -12.61 -11.74
C GLU A 330 5.75 -13.70 -11.59
N ARG A 331 6.04 -14.92 -12.04
CA ARG A 331 5.06 -16.02 -11.96
C ARG A 331 4.95 -16.54 -10.53
N GLY A 332 3.75 -16.93 -10.09
CA GLY A 332 3.57 -17.70 -8.86
C GLY A 332 4.54 -18.88 -8.85
N TYR A 333 5.37 -19.02 -7.82
CA TYR A 333 6.71 -19.60 -8.00
C TYR A 333 6.76 -21.13 -8.05
N ASP A 334 5.69 -21.83 -7.66
CA ASP A 334 5.67 -23.29 -7.72
C ASP A 334 5.29 -23.82 -9.10
N ARG A 335 6.25 -24.49 -9.75
CA ARG A 335 6.09 -25.02 -11.11
C ARG A 335 5.01 -26.10 -11.18
N HIS A 336 4.88 -26.91 -10.12
CA HIS A 336 3.95 -28.02 -10.11
C HIS A 336 2.51 -27.51 -9.95
N MET A 337 2.26 -26.61 -9.01
CA MET A 337 0.96 -25.95 -8.82
C MET A 337 0.55 -25.14 -10.05
N ASN A 338 1.48 -24.41 -10.67
CA ASN A 338 1.20 -23.71 -11.93
C ASN A 338 0.74 -24.64 -13.05
N ALA A 339 1.29 -25.87 -13.11
CA ALA A 339 0.89 -26.86 -14.10
C ALA A 339 -0.53 -27.39 -13.84
N ILE A 340 -0.88 -27.60 -12.56
CA ILE A 340 -2.22 -28.02 -12.13
C ILE A 340 -3.26 -26.94 -12.46
N LEU A 341 -2.92 -25.68 -12.22
CA LEU A 341 -3.83 -24.54 -12.39
C LEU A 341 -3.82 -23.96 -13.81
N ALA A 342 -3.08 -24.56 -14.74
CA ALA A 342 -2.99 -24.08 -16.11
C ALA A 342 -4.37 -24.00 -16.77
N GLY A 343 -4.74 -22.82 -17.26
CA GLY A 343 -6.03 -22.56 -17.90
C GLY A 343 -7.17 -22.19 -16.95
N GLN A 344 -6.95 -22.24 -15.63
CA GLN A 344 -7.91 -21.70 -14.67
C GLN A 344 -7.92 -20.16 -14.73
N PRO A 345 -9.10 -19.52 -14.59
CA PRO A 345 -9.16 -18.07 -14.51
C PRO A 345 -8.45 -17.56 -13.26
N ASN A 346 -7.84 -16.38 -13.36
CA ASN A 346 -7.37 -15.67 -12.18
C ASN A 346 -8.57 -15.05 -11.46
N ASP A 347 -8.80 -15.41 -10.20
CA ASP A 347 -9.97 -14.95 -9.47
C ASP A 347 -9.95 -13.45 -9.21
N LEU A 348 -8.78 -12.79 -9.22
CA LEU A 348 -8.71 -11.34 -9.06
C LEU A 348 -9.34 -10.60 -10.25
N LEU A 349 -9.28 -11.18 -11.46
CA LEU A 349 -9.71 -10.52 -12.71
C LEU A 349 -11.22 -10.56 -12.94
N VAL A 350 -11.93 -11.48 -12.28
CA VAL A 350 -13.38 -11.68 -12.45
C VAL A 350 -14.20 -10.97 -11.37
N ARG A 351 -13.54 -10.31 -10.43
CA ARG A 351 -14.16 -9.61 -9.30
C ARG A 351 -14.10 -8.10 -9.52
N ARG A 352 -15.00 -7.37 -8.84
CA ARG A 352 -15.03 -5.91 -8.86
C ARG A 352 -14.77 -5.41 -7.45
N PHE A 353 -13.78 -4.54 -7.29
CA PHE A 353 -13.38 -3.99 -6.02
C PHE A 353 -13.79 -2.51 -5.95
N ASP A 354 -14.14 -2.04 -4.75
CA ASP A 354 -14.51 -0.65 -4.52
C ASP A 354 -13.24 0.22 -4.38
N PRO A 355 -12.98 1.18 -5.29
CA PRO A 355 -11.79 2.02 -5.23
C PRO A 355 -11.80 3.02 -4.06
N GLU A 356 -12.95 3.31 -3.46
CA GLU A 356 -13.03 4.27 -2.34
C GLU A 356 -12.89 3.59 -0.98
N ARG A 357 -13.17 2.27 -0.91
CA ARG A 357 -13.05 1.50 0.32
C ARG A 357 -11.59 1.22 0.66
N TYR A 358 -11.17 1.60 1.86
CA TYR A 358 -9.89 1.14 2.39
C TYR A 358 -10.02 -0.30 2.91
N GLN A 359 -9.05 -1.15 2.61
CA GLN A 359 -9.02 -2.54 3.07
C GLN A 359 -7.63 -2.97 3.51
N LEU A 360 -7.59 -3.97 4.39
CA LEU A 360 -6.38 -4.67 4.79
C LEU A 360 -6.50 -6.15 4.45
N TRP A 361 -5.62 -6.67 3.59
CA TRP A 361 -5.55 -8.10 3.33
C TRP A 361 -4.27 -8.70 3.92
N ALA A 362 -4.41 -9.84 4.58
CA ALA A 362 -3.30 -10.55 5.19
C ALA A 362 -3.26 -11.99 4.69
N PHE A 363 -2.15 -12.39 4.08
CA PHE A 363 -1.94 -13.73 3.57
C PHE A 363 -0.84 -14.42 4.38
N PHE A 364 -1.26 -15.24 5.33
CA PHE A 364 -0.39 -16.05 6.18
C PHE A 364 -0.31 -17.46 5.62
N GLY A 365 0.48 -17.64 4.58
CA GLY A 365 0.82 -18.98 4.11
C GLY A 365 2.20 -19.06 3.48
N CYS A 366 2.52 -20.12 2.74
CA CYS A 366 3.89 -20.28 2.25
C CYS A 366 4.21 -19.28 1.12
N THR A 367 5.18 -18.39 1.36
CA THR A 367 5.76 -17.48 0.35
C THR A 367 4.72 -16.62 -0.37
N THR A 368 3.74 -16.09 0.37
CA THR A 368 2.62 -15.30 -0.17
C THR A 368 3.02 -13.92 -0.69
N ARG A 369 4.25 -13.49 -0.38
CA ARG A 369 4.93 -12.36 -1.04
C ARG A 369 4.87 -12.45 -2.57
N ASN A 370 4.79 -13.65 -3.13
CA ASN A 370 4.62 -13.87 -4.56
C ASN A 370 3.29 -13.30 -5.10
N TYR A 371 2.30 -13.09 -4.26
CA TYR A 371 1.06 -12.42 -4.63
C TYR A 371 1.23 -10.92 -4.80
N LEU A 372 2.23 -10.32 -4.17
CA LEU A 372 2.27 -8.88 -3.94
C LEU A 372 2.21 -8.09 -5.25
N ASP A 373 3.03 -8.47 -6.23
CA ASP A 373 3.08 -7.80 -7.54
C ASP A 373 1.72 -7.92 -8.26
N GLU A 374 1.05 -9.08 -8.18
CA GLU A 374 -0.27 -9.29 -8.77
C GLU A 374 -1.38 -8.56 -8.05
N LEU A 375 -1.39 -8.58 -6.72
CA LEU A 375 -2.37 -7.85 -5.92
C LEU A 375 -2.29 -6.34 -6.17
N ARG A 376 -1.09 -5.83 -6.52
CA ARG A 376 -0.89 -4.44 -6.90
C ARG A 376 -1.17 -4.14 -8.37
N ALA A 377 -1.09 -5.13 -9.25
CA ALA A 377 -1.24 -4.91 -10.69
C ALA A 377 -2.61 -5.28 -11.25
N LEU A 378 -3.32 -6.24 -10.65
CA LEU A 378 -4.53 -6.84 -11.22
C LEU A 378 -5.81 -6.41 -10.52
N VAL A 379 -5.72 -5.92 -9.28
CA VAL A 379 -6.88 -5.53 -8.49
C VAL A 379 -7.30 -4.12 -8.89
N ASP A 380 -8.18 -4.04 -9.89
CA ASP A 380 -8.63 -2.76 -10.44
C ASP A 380 -9.23 -1.85 -9.34
N GLY A 381 -8.86 -0.58 -9.38
CA GLY A 381 -9.24 0.40 -8.38
C GLY A 381 -8.49 0.34 -7.04
N LYS A 382 -7.57 -0.62 -6.83
CA LYS A 382 -6.78 -0.72 -5.60
C LYS A 382 -5.32 -0.33 -5.79
N ASP A 383 -4.77 0.40 -4.83
CA ASP A 383 -3.36 0.75 -4.73
C ASP A 383 -2.91 0.87 -3.26
N ALA A 384 -1.69 1.34 -3.03
CA ALA A 384 -1.13 1.51 -1.70
C ALA A 384 -1.90 2.51 -0.81
N GLY A 385 -2.77 3.37 -1.35
CA GLY A 385 -3.55 4.34 -0.58
C GLY A 385 -4.95 3.86 -0.15
N ASN A 386 -5.37 2.68 -0.61
CA ASN A 386 -6.66 2.09 -0.24
C ASN A 386 -6.64 0.57 -0.01
N LEU A 387 -5.49 -0.09 -0.21
CA LEU A 387 -5.31 -1.50 0.10
C LEU A 387 -3.96 -1.70 0.75
N ASP A 388 -3.96 -2.11 2.01
CA ASP A 388 -2.74 -2.54 2.70
C ASP A 388 -2.64 -4.06 2.69
N LEU A 389 -1.41 -4.55 2.60
CA LEU A 389 -1.11 -5.98 2.45
C LEU A 389 -0.11 -6.42 3.53
N LEU A 390 -0.40 -7.55 4.17
CA LEU A 390 0.54 -8.30 5.00
C LEU A 390 0.80 -9.64 4.34
N VAL A 391 2.06 -9.95 4.03
CA VAL A 391 2.44 -11.17 3.33
C VAL A 391 3.67 -11.81 3.96
N SER A 392 3.74 -13.13 3.88
CA SER A 392 4.92 -13.90 4.27
C SER A 392 5.97 -13.93 3.15
N THR A 393 7.24 -13.82 3.52
CA THR A 393 8.37 -13.82 2.57
C THR A 393 8.97 -15.21 2.33
N ARG A 394 8.59 -16.19 3.15
CA ARG A 394 9.14 -17.55 3.18
C ARG A 394 8.07 -18.57 3.52
N VAL A 395 8.46 -19.84 3.58
CA VAL A 395 7.62 -20.92 4.12
C VAL A 395 7.33 -20.64 5.59
N ILE A 396 6.06 -20.71 5.97
CA ILE A 396 5.62 -20.60 7.37
C ILE A 396 4.92 -21.88 7.79
N TYR A 397 4.92 -22.15 9.10
CA TYR A 397 4.48 -23.43 9.62
C TYR A 397 3.02 -23.41 10.05
N TRP A 398 2.30 -24.45 9.64
CA TRP A 398 0.88 -24.65 9.92
C TRP A 398 0.52 -24.57 11.41
N SER A 399 1.44 -25.00 12.28
CA SER A 399 1.28 -24.95 13.74
C SER A 399 1.07 -23.54 14.31
N ASP A 400 1.39 -22.51 13.52
CA ASP A 400 1.35 -21.11 13.92
C ASP A 400 0.18 -20.33 13.29
N ASN A 401 -0.61 -20.95 12.41
CA ASN A 401 -1.69 -20.27 11.68
C ASN A 401 -2.66 -19.54 12.62
N ALA A 402 -3.15 -20.21 13.66
CA ALA A 402 -4.03 -19.57 14.63
C ALA A 402 -3.33 -18.43 15.40
N ALA A 403 -2.03 -18.54 15.67
CA ALA A 403 -1.26 -17.52 16.36
C ALA A 403 -1.11 -16.26 15.49
N TYR A 404 -0.72 -16.41 14.22
CA TYR A 404 -0.57 -15.28 13.29
C TYR A 404 -1.88 -14.51 13.09
N VAL A 405 -2.99 -15.23 12.89
CA VAL A 405 -4.32 -14.64 12.79
C VAL A 405 -4.65 -13.86 14.07
N LEU A 406 -4.40 -14.45 15.24
CA LEU A 406 -4.73 -13.83 16.51
C LEU A 406 -3.89 -12.58 16.80
N SER A 407 -2.62 -12.56 16.44
CA SER A 407 -1.75 -11.38 16.56
C SER A 407 -2.34 -10.19 15.79
N LEU A 408 -2.75 -10.40 14.54
CA LEU A 408 -3.38 -9.35 13.75
C LEU A 408 -4.74 -8.92 14.33
N LEU A 409 -5.61 -9.86 14.71
CA LEU A 409 -6.90 -9.54 15.32
C LEU A 409 -6.75 -8.72 16.60
N ARG A 410 -5.76 -9.05 17.43
CA ARG A 410 -5.45 -8.33 18.67
C ARG A 410 -5.01 -6.91 18.42
N ALA A 411 -4.14 -6.69 17.44
CA ALA A 411 -3.75 -5.34 17.05
C ALA A 411 -4.97 -4.57 16.53
N LEU A 412 -5.76 -5.17 15.64
CA LEU A 412 -6.95 -4.55 15.07
C LEU A 412 -8.00 -4.18 16.13
N LEU A 413 -8.22 -5.03 17.12
CA LEU A 413 -9.14 -4.76 18.24
C LEU A 413 -8.72 -3.56 19.08
N ARG A 414 -7.41 -3.32 19.21
CA ARG A 414 -6.83 -2.35 20.14
C ARG A 414 -6.31 -1.08 19.45
N GLY A 415 -6.33 -1.02 18.11
CA GLY A 415 -5.72 0.08 17.37
C GLY A 415 -4.20 0.01 17.30
N GLY A 416 -3.61 -1.18 17.30
CA GLY A 416 -2.17 -1.40 17.30
C GLY A 416 -1.48 -1.00 15.98
N SER A 417 -0.17 -0.79 16.07
CA SER A 417 0.66 -0.45 14.90
C SER A 417 0.91 -1.69 14.02
N VAL A 418 1.13 -1.47 12.72
CA VAL A 418 1.55 -2.55 11.82
C VAL A 418 2.95 -3.04 12.18
N ASN A 419 3.80 -2.16 12.69
CA ASN A 419 5.15 -2.51 13.13
C ASN A 419 5.10 -3.58 14.24
N ASP A 420 4.24 -3.40 15.24
CA ASP A 420 4.07 -4.36 16.34
C ASP A 420 3.53 -5.70 15.84
N VAL A 421 2.59 -5.67 14.88
CA VAL A 421 2.08 -6.88 14.24
C VAL A 421 3.22 -7.62 13.54
N LEU A 422 3.97 -6.95 12.67
CA LEU A 422 5.08 -7.57 11.94
C LEU A 422 6.15 -8.14 12.88
N ASP A 423 6.50 -7.41 13.95
CA ASP A 423 7.45 -7.87 14.96
C ASP A 423 6.93 -9.12 15.70
N GLU A 424 5.65 -9.19 16.04
CA GLU A 424 5.03 -10.36 16.70
C GLU A 424 4.99 -11.58 15.76
N LEU A 425 4.61 -11.36 14.49
CA LEU A 425 4.57 -12.41 13.46
C LEU A 425 5.99 -12.98 13.21
N ASP A 426 6.99 -12.11 13.06
CA ASP A 426 8.39 -12.49 12.87
C ASP A 426 8.96 -13.22 14.08
N ALA A 427 8.68 -12.74 15.30
CA ALA A 427 9.12 -13.41 16.52
C ALA A 427 8.55 -14.83 16.62
N ARG A 428 7.28 -15.01 16.27
CA ARG A 428 6.64 -16.33 16.26
C ARG A 428 7.26 -17.25 15.21
N ALA A 429 7.48 -16.77 13.98
CA ALA A 429 8.14 -17.56 12.94
C ALA A 429 9.54 -18.02 13.37
N ARG A 430 10.37 -17.09 13.89
CA ARG A 430 11.73 -17.42 14.36
C ARG A 430 11.73 -18.42 15.51
N GLN A 431 10.76 -18.35 16.42
CA GLN A 431 10.63 -19.31 17.50
C GLN A 431 10.41 -20.74 16.96
N THR A 432 9.51 -20.89 15.98
CA THR A 432 9.21 -22.19 15.37
C THR A 432 10.39 -22.70 14.54
N GLU A 433 11.03 -21.84 13.74
CA GLU A 433 12.24 -22.17 12.99
C GLU A 433 13.36 -22.69 13.91
N ALA A 434 13.64 -21.97 15.00
CA ALA A 434 14.64 -22.38 15.98
C ALA A 434 14.31 -23.73 16.63
N GLY A 435 13.04 -23.98 16.94
CA GLY A 435 12.57 -25.28 17.44
C GLY A 435 12.76 -26.44 16.46
N ARG A 436 12.93 -26.14 15.17
CA ARG A 436 13.18 -27.10 14.09
C ARG A 436 14.65 -27.18 13.67
N GLY A 437 15.53 -26.39 14.30
CA GLY A 437 16.94 -26.30 13.92
C GLY A 437 17.18 -25.52 12.62
N GLU A 438 16.23 -24.69 12.22
CA GLU A 438 16.29 -23.86 11.03
C GLU A 438 16.67 -22.41 11.40
N SER A 439 17.32 -21.70 10.47
CA SER A 439 17.63 -20.29 10.60
C SER A 439 17.59 -19.66 9.22
N HIS A 440 16.77 -18.62 9.07
CA HIS A 440 16.64 -17.87 7.82
C HIS A 440 16.92 -16.38 8.06
N GLU A 441 17.56 -15.74 7.09
CA GLU A 441 17.85 -14.31 7.14
C GLU A 441 16.62 -13.45 6.79
N GLY A 442 16.60 -12.21 7.30
CA GLY A 442 15.54 -11.24 7.01
C GLY A 442 14.25 -11.42 7.82
N PRO A 443 13.20 -10.65 7.50
CA PRO A 443 11.87 -10.79 8.10
C PRO A 443 11.11 -11.96 7.47
N ALA A 444 10.25 -12.63 8.23
CA ALA A 444 9.34 -13.68 7.75
C ALA A 444 8.05 -13.09 7.19
N PHE A 445 7.69 -11.87 7.61
CA PHE A 445 6.54 -11.12 7.14
C PHE A 445 6.92 -9.69 6.75
N VAL A 446 6.24 -9.16 5.74
CA VAL A 446 6.40 -7.77 5.31
C VAL A 446 5.04 -7.13 5.13
N GLY A 447 4.97 -5.83 5.44
CA GLY A 447 3.84 -4.98 5.11
C GLY A 447 4.08 -4.21 3.82
N ASP A 448 3.00 -3.89 3.12
CA ASP A 448 3.00 -3.04 1.94
C ASP A 448 1.75 -2.15 1.91
N GLY A 449 1.94 -0.87 1.59
CA GLY A 449 0.88 0.14 1.59
C GLY A 449 0.89 1.10 2.80
N PHE A 450 1.35 0.65 3.97
CA PHE A 450 1.23 1.40 5.23
C PHE A 450 2.03 2.72 5.34
N GLY A 451 2.91 3.04 4.39
CA GLY A 451 3.86 4.16 4.52
C GLY A 451 3.21 5.54 4.64
N ASP A 452 1.96 5.68 4.16
CA ASP A 452 1.16 6.91 4.24
C ASP A 452 0.17 6.94 5.41
N ASN A 453 0.06 5.84 6.17
CA ASN A 453 -0.85 5.73 7.30
C ASN A 453 -0.18 6.08 8.63
N VAL A 454 -0.73 7.09 9.31
CA VAL A 454 -0.22 7.57 10.61
C VAL A 454 -1.12 7.10 11.76
N ALA A 455 -0.70 7.39 13.00
CA ALA A 455 -1.51 7.05 14.17
C ALA A 455 -2.91 7.69 14.08
N PRO A 456 -3.97 6.94 14.47
CA PRO A 456 -5.34 7.45 14.53
C PRO A 456 -5.56 8.51 15.62
#